data_AF-U4UGA8-F1
#
_entry.id   AF-U4UGA8-F1
#
_cell.length_a   1.000
_cell.length_b   1.000
_cell.length_c   1.000
_cell.angle_alpha   90.00
_cell.angle_beta   90.00
_cell.angle_gamma   90.00
#
_symmetry.space_group_name_H-M   'P 1'
#
loop_
_entity.id
_entity.type
_entity.pdbx_description
1 polymer ?
#
loop_
_entity_poly.entity_id
_entity_poly.type
_entity_poly.pdbx_seq_one_letter_code
_entity_poly.pdbx_strand_id
1 'polypeptide(L)'
;MNLYSRDGRREGDNGTSKTITGEALPKDSPIFSAIGAAEELLSYIGLAREYANESEHEYTDKLKRIQTIIIDISTAISRNSKVAIPPVYTK
;
A
#
# COMPACT_ATOMS: atom_id res chain seq x y z
N MET A 1 -0.96 28.67 22.55
CA MET A 1 -1.20 27.23 22.77
C MET A 1 -2.57 26.90 22.19
N ASN A 2 -2.64 26.20 21.05
CA ASN A 2 -3.88 25.53 20.65
C ASN A 2 -3.53 24.27 19.83
N LEU A 3 -3.52 23.15 20.56
CA LEU A 3 -3.27 21.79 20.07
C LEU A 3 -4.61 21.11 19.87
N TYR A 4 -5.39 21.50 18.86
CA TYR A 4 -6.59 20.77 18.47
C TYR A 4 -6.78 20.81 16.96
N SER A 5 -6.23 19.79 16.30
CA SER A 5 -6.86 19.10 15.17
C SER A 5 -6.15 17.75 14.98
N ARG A 6 -6.33 16.87 15.99
CA ARG A 6 -6.22 15.43 15.76
C ARG A 6 -7.44 15.02 14.96
N ASP A 7 -7.23 14.46 13.76
CA ASP A 7 -7.87 13.24 13.25
C ASP A 7 -7.85 13.24 11.71
N GLY A 8 -6.80 12.62 11.13
CA GLY A 8 -6.61 12.45 9.69
C GLY A 8 -7.53 11.40 9.05
N ARG A 9 -8.81 11.34 9.44
CA ARG A 9 -9.77 10.31 9.00
C ARG A 9 -10.96 10.83 8.20
N ARG A 10 -11.12 12.15 8.01
CA ARG A 10 -12.33 12.74 7.42
C ARG A 10 -12.19 13.25 5.99
N GLU A 11 -10.98 13.28 5.42
CA GLU A 11 -10.79 13.67 4.01
C GLU A 11 -11.27 12.59 3.03
N GLY A 12 -11.41 11.35 3.50
CA GLY A 12 -11.90 10.23 2.69
C GLY A 12 -13.40 10.24 2.41
N ASP A 13 -14.19 11.05 3.11
CA ASP A 13 -15.66 11.07 2.99
C ASP A 13 -16.13 11.71 1.68
N ASN A 14 -15.25 12.47 1.02
CA ASN A 14 -15.52 13.14 -0.26
C ASN A 14 -15.19 12.25 -1.49
N GLY A 15 -14.96 10.95 -1.29
CA GLY A 15 -14.67 10.01 -2.39
C GLY A 15 -13.26 10.14 -2.98
N THR A 16 -12.38 10.92 -2.35
CA THR A 16 -10.98 11.08 -2.74
C THR A 16 -10.03 10.58 -1.64
N SER A 17 -8.86 10.12 -2.04
CA SER A 17 -7.75 9.72 -1.17
C SER A 17 -6.48 10.41 -1.66
N LYS A 18 -5.50 10.60 -0.77
CA LYS A 18 -4.21 11.21 -1.11
C LYS A 18 -3.13 10.16 -1.27
N THR A 19 -2.28 10.31 -2.27
CA THR A 19 -1.05 9.54 -2.42
C THR A 19 0.01 10.00 -1.40
N ILE A 20 1.14 9.28 -1.31
CA ILE A 20 2.28 9.69 -0.46
C ILE A 20 2.89 11.04 -0.89
N THR A 21 2.67 11.46 -2.13
CA THR A 21 3.08 12.77 -2.66
C THR A 21 2.07 13.88 -2.36
N GLY A 22 0.93 13.56 -1.75
CA GLY A 22 -0.13 14.50 -1.38
C GLY A 22 -1.14 14.78 -2.51
N GLU A 23 -1.04 14.08 -3.64
CA GLU A 23 -1.99 14.23 -4.74
C GLU A 23 -3.33 13.56 -4.40
N ALA A 24 -4.42 14.31 -4.50
CA ALA A 24 -5.77 13.79 -4.27
C ALA A 24 -6.29 13.12 -5.54
N LEU A 25 -6.54 11.82 -5.47
CA LEU A 25 -7.12 11.02 -6.54
C LEU A 25 -8.48 10.46 -6.10
N PRO A 26 -9.40 10.14 -7.03
CA PRO A 26 -10.61 9.38 -6.70
C PRO A 26 -10.24 8.06 -6.03
N LYS A 27 -11.00 7.65 -5.01
CA LYS A 27 -10.77 6.37 -4.30
C LYS A 27 -10.82 5.15 -5.21
N ASP A 28 -11.62 5.22 -6.27
CA ASP A 28 -11.76 4.16 -7.27
C ASP A 28 -10.60 4.15 -8.29
N SER A 29 -9.58 5.00 -8.11
CA SER A 29 -8.38 4.98 -8.95
C SER A 29 -7.70 3.61 -8.87
N PRO A 30 -7.25 3.04 -10.02
CA PRO A 30 -6.48 1.80 -10.05
C PRO A 30 -5.23 1.82 -9.15
N ILE A 31 -4.68 3.02 -8.88
CA ILE A 31 -3.55 3.21 -7.96
C ILE A 31 -3.92 2.77 -6.54
N PHE A 32 -5.10 3.16 -6.03
CA PHE A 32 -5.53 2.75 -4.69
C PHE A 32 -5.93 1.28 -4.62
N SER A 33 -6.50 0.74 -5.71
CA SER A 33 -6.75 -0.71 -5.80
C SER A 33 -5.44 -1.49 -5.73
N ALA A 34 -4.40 -1.06 -6.45
CA ALA A 34 -3.08 -1.69 -6.42
C ALA A 34 -2.38 -1.56 -5.05
N ILE A 35 -2.46 -0.39 -4.42
CA ILE A 35 -1.95 -0.19 -3.05
C ILE A 35 -2.70 -1.09 -2.06
N GLY A 36 -4.03 -1.10 -2.11
CA GLY A 36 -4.85 -1.93 -1.22
C GLY A 36 -4.54 -3.42 -1.37
N ALA A 37 -4.43 -3.92 -2.60
CA ALA A 37 -4.06 -5.31 -2.85
C ALA A 37 -2.66 -5.66 -2.30
N ALA A 38 -1.69 -4.73 -2.39
CA ALA A 38 -0.37 -4.91 -1.82
C ALA A 38 -0.40 -4.93 -0.28
N GLU A 39 -1.22 -4.08 0.35
CA GLU A 39 -1.41 -4.03 1.82
C GLU A 39 -2.12 -5.27 2.37
N GLU A 40 -3.10 -5.80 1.64
CA GLU A 40 -3.76 -7.07 1.97
C GLU A 40 -2.77 -8.23 1.88
N LEU A 41 -1.98 -8.31 0.80
CA LEU A 41 -0.95 -9.34 0.65
C LEU A 41 0.11 -9.26 1.77
N LEU A 42 0.53 -8.06 2.15
CA LEU A 42 1.45 -7.84 3.27
C LEU A 42 0.90 -8.40 4.58
N SER A 43 -0.40 -8.23 4.82
CA SER A 43 -1.09 -8.73 6.01
C SER A 43 -1.10 -10.26 6.05
N TYR A 44 -1.42 -10.92 4.93
CA TYR A 44 -1.38 -12.38 4.82
C TYR A 44 0.03 -12.96 5.00
N ILE A 45 1.05 -12.32 4.42
CA ILE A 45 2.44 -12.76 4.60
C ILE A 45 2.90 -12.54 6.05
N GLY A 46 2.46 -11.46 6.69
CA GLY A 46 2.71 -11.21 8.10
C GLY A 46 2.16 -12.33 8.97
N LEU A 47 0.90 -12.70 8.75
CA LEU A 47 0.26 -13.82 9.44
C LEU A 47 1.04 -15.14 9.22
N ALA A 48 1.40 -15.46 7.98
CA ALA A 48 2.17 -16.66 7.67
C ALA A 48 3.55 -16.67 8.35
N ARG A 49 4.19 -15.50 8.44
CA ARG A 49 5.50 -15.34 9.11
C ARG A 49 5.40 -15.56 10.61
N GLU A 50 4.33 -15.10 11.26
CA GLU A 50 4.15 -15.36 12.70
C GLU A 50 4.02 -16.87 12.98
N TYR A 51 3.21 -17.60 12.20
CA TYR A 51 3.13 -19.07 12.32
C TYR A 51 4.45 -19.78 12.00
N ALA A 52 5.19 -19.30 11.00
CA ALA A 52 6.51 -19.83 10.66
C ALA A 52 7.52 -19.60 11.81
N ASN A 53 7.45 -18.45 12.47
CA ASN A 53 8.30 -18.11 13.61
C ASN A 53 7.97 -18.96 14.84
N GLU A 54 6.69 -19.18 15.14
CA GLU A 54 6.25 -20.09 16.21
C GLU A 54 6.75 -21.54 16.01
N SER A 55 6.93 -21.95 14.76
CA SER A 55 7.42 -23.28 14.39
C SER A 55 8.94 -23.35 14.18
N GLU A 56 9.67 -22.27 14.48
CA GLU A 56 11.11 -22.12 14.22
C GLU A 56 11.51 -22.46 12.77
N HIS A 57 10.63 -22.16 11.80
CA HIS A 57 10.83 -22.52 10.40
C HIS A 57 11.89 -21.63 9.74
N GLU A 58 12.76 -22.22 8.91
CA GLU A 58 13.81 -21.52 8.14
C GLU A 58 13.30 -20.44 7.15
N TYR A 59 11.99 -20.35 6.92
CA TYR A 59 11.40 -19.43 5.95
C TYR A 59 11.01 -18.08 6.54
N THR A 60 11.11 -17.91 7.86
CA THR A 60 10.79 -16.65 8.54
C THR A 60 11.52 -15.44 7.93
N ASP A 61 12.82 -15.58 7.65
CA ASP A 61 13.61 -14.52 7.01
C ASP A 61 13.24 -14.30 5.54
N LYS A 62 12.84 -15.37 4.83
CA LYS A 62 12.38 -15.27 3.43
C LYS A 62 11.06 -14.50 3.36
N LEU A 63 10.12 -14.80 4.26
CA LEU A 63 8.84 -14.10 4.37
C LEU A 63 9.05 -12.62 4.72
N LYS A 64 9.95 -12.32 5.67
CA LYS A 64 10.34 -10.94 5.99
C LYS A 64 10.90 -10.20 4.76
N ARG A 65 11.77 -10.83 3.99
CA ARG A 65 12.34 -10.24 2.77
C ARG A 65 11.28 -9.96 1.71
N ILE A 66 10.31 -10.87 1.54
CA ILE A 66 9.17 -10.65 0.64
C ILE A 66 8.35 -9.44 1.10
N GLN A 67 8.07 -9.31 2.40
CA GLN A 67 7.36 -8.12 2.92
C GLN A 67 8.11 -6.82 2.63
N THR A 68 9.44 -6.79 2.80
CA THR A 68 10.25 -5.61 2.45
C THR A 68 10.09 -5.23 0.97
N ILE A 69 10.18 -6.21 0.07
CA ILE A 69 10.04 -5.98 -1.38
C ILE A 69 8.63 -5.43 -1.72
N ILE A 70 7.58 -5.97 -1.11
CA ILE A 70 6.20 -5.50 -1.37
C ILE A 70 5.99 -4.08 -0.83
N ILE A 71 6.58 -3.72 0.32
CA ILE A 71 6.55 -2.35 0.85
C ILE A 71 7.22 -1.37 -0.13
N ASP A 72 8.35 -1.76 -0.72
CA ASP A 72 9.04 -0.94 -1.73
C ASP A 72 8.17 -0.76 -2.98
N ILE A 73 7.51 -1.83 -3.44
CA ILE A 73 6.57 -1.80 -4.58
C ILE A 73 5.38 -0.89 -4.27
N SER A 74 4.72 -1.05 -3.11
CA SER A 74 3.59 -0.21 -2.71
C SER A 74 3.99 1.28 -2.63
N THR A 75 5.18 1.56 -2.11
CA THR A 75 5.76 2.90 -2.09
C THR A 75 5.99 3.45 -3.49
N ALA A 76 6.50 2.62 -4.42
CA ALA A 76 6.72 3.03 -5.81
C ALA A 76 5.41 3.31 -6.55
N ILE A 77 4.38 2.48 -6.34
CA ILE A 77 3.02 2.69 -6.89
C ILE A 77 2.44 4.02 -6.38
N SER A 78 2.55 4.26 -5.07
CA SER A 78 2.06 5.50 -4.44
C SER A 78 2.79 6.76 -4.94
N ARG A 79 4.07 6.65 -5.30
CA ARG A 79 4.88 7.76 -5.84
C ARG A 79 4.61 8.06 -7.31
N ASN A 80 4.26 7.05 -8.12
CA ASN A 80 4.27 7.17 -9.58
C ASN A 80 2.89 7.50 -10.18
N SER A 81 2.22 8.51 -9.64
CA SER A 81 0.94 9.04 -10.13
C SER A 81 1.05 9.80 -11.47
N LYS A 82 2.23 9.83 -12.10
CA LYS A 82 2.47 10.45 -13.41
C LYS A 82 3.05 9.48 -14.43
N VAL A 83 2.33 8.40 -14.73
CA VAL A 83 2.56 7.68 -16.00
C VAL A 83 1.22 7.47 -16.67
N ALA A 84 0.94 8.31 -17.67
CA ALA A 84 -0.06 7.95 -18.68
C ALA A 84 0.36 6.60 -19.25
N ILE A 85 -0.45 5.56 -19.03
CA ILE A 85 -0.20 4.23 -19.58
C ILE A 85 -0.08 4.42 -21.10
N PRO A 86 1.06 4.05 -21.73
CA PRO A 86 1.20 4.21 -23.16
C PRO A 86 0.06 3.47 -23.86
N PRO A 87 -0.57 4.06 -24.89
CA PRO A 87 -1.74 3.48 -25.58
C PRO A 87 -1.47 2.13 -26.25
N VAL A 88 -0.22 1.65 -26.22
CA VAL A 88 0.21 0.32 -26.69
C VAL A 88 -0.47 -0.82 -25.92
N TYR A 89 -0.95 -0.60 -24.69
CA TYR A 89 -1.60 -1.63 -23.87
C TYR A 89 -3.14 -1.56 -23.87
N THR A 90 -3.73 -0.63 -24.62
CA THR A 90 -5.19 -0.54 -24.80
C THR A 90 -5.53 -1.08 -26.18
N LYS A 91 -5.69 -2.41 -26.29
CA LYS A 91 -6.34 -3.05 -27.45
C LYS A 91 -7.69 -3.57 -27.04
#